data_AF-A0A8C6XV42-F1
#
_entry.id   AF-A0A8C6XV42-F1
#
_cell.length_a   1.000
_cell.length_b   1.000
_cell.length_c   1.000
_cell.angle_alpha   90.00
_cell.angle_beta   90.00
_cell.angle_gamma   90.00
#
_symmetry.space_group_name_H-M   'P 1'
#
loop_
_entity.id
_entity.type
_entity.pdbx_description
1 polymer ?
#
loop_
_entity_poly.entity_id
_entity_poly.type
_entity_poly.pdbx_seq_one_letter_code
_entity_poly.pdbx_strand_id
1 'polypeptide(L)' 'MSLQILFCTLNTHKVDMQKLLGGQIGLEDFIFAHVRGDTKEVEVTKTEDALGLTITDNGAGYAFIKVGLREQGKRLTC' A
#
# COMPACT_ATOMS: atom_id res chain seq x y z
N MET A 1 -21.50 4.64 7.54
CA MET A 1 -20.04 4.73 7.71
C MET A 1 -19.40 3.79 6.70
N SER A 2 -18.74 4.31 5.66
CA SER A 2 -18.07 3.47 4.66
C SER A 2 -16.68 3.09 5.16
N LEU A 3 -16.36 1.79 5.14
CA LEU A 3 -14.99 1.33 5.36
C LEU A 3 -14.14 1.75 4.14
N GLN A 4 -13.11 2.55 4.37
CA GLN A 4 -12.20 3.01 3.32
C GLN A 4 -11.12 1.95 3.07
N ILE A 5 -11.46 0.91 2.29
CA ILE A 5 -10.52 -0.13 1.89
C ILE A 5 -9.49 0.49 0.93
N LEU A 6 -8.21 0.37 1.27
CA LEU A 6 -7.10 0.82 0.43
C LEU A 6 -6.69 -0.28 -0.54
N PHE A 7 -6.40 -1.47 -0.03
CA PHE A 7 -5.99 -2.61 -0.85
C PHE A 7 -6.27 -3.93 -0.12
N CYS A 8 -6.12 -5.05 -0.83
CA CYS A 8 -6.25 -6.38 -0.25
C CYS A 8 -4.96 -7.19 -0.44
N THR A 9 -4.67 -8.10 0.47
CA THR A 9 -3.62 -9.11 0.33
C THR A 9 -4.21 -10.52 0.36
N LEU A 10 -3.54 -11.45 -0.33
CA LEU A 10 -3.91 -12.86 -0.36
C LEU A 10 -3.11 -13.66 0.68
N ASN A 11 -3.82 -14.46 1.48
CA ASN A 11 -3.26 -15.42 2.45
C ASN A 11 -2.37 -14.83 3.56
N THR A 12 -2.44 -13.51 3.78
CA THR A 12 -1.72 -12.84 4.86
C THR A 12 -2.43 -11.56 5.28
N HIS A 13 -2.53 -11.31 6.59
CA HIS A 13 -2.99 -10.04 7.16
C HIS A 13 -1.88 -8.99 7.24
N LYS A 14 -0.63 -9.37 6.93
CA LYS A 14 0.51 -8.43 6.93
C LYS A 14 0.47 -7.57 5.67
N VAL A 15 0.97 -6.35 5.77
CA VAL A 15 1.20 -5.47 4.62
C VAL A 15 2.37 -6.00 3.79
N ASP A 16 2.06 -6.96 2.92
CA ASP A 16 2.99 -7.58 1.98
C ASP A 16 2.55 -7.29 0.54
N MET A 17 3.25 -6.34 -0.09
CA MET A 17 2.95 -5.89 -1.44
C MET A 17 3.26 -6.94 -2.52
N GLN A 18 4.00 -8.01 -2.19
CA GLN A 18 4.16 -9.16 -3.09
C GLN A 18 2.93 -10.07 -3.10
N LYS A 19 2.11 -10.01 -2.04
CA LYS A 19 0.84 -10.72 -1.90
C LYS A 19 -0.37 -9.82 -2.18
N LEU A 20 -0.16 -8.64 -2.76
CA LEU A 20 -1.23 -7.73 -3.15
C LEU A 20 -2.21 -8.45 -4.08
N LEU A 21 -3.50 -8.30 -3.82
CA LEU A 21 -4.58 -8.83 -4.64
C LEU A 21 -4.45 -8.28 -6.07
N GLY A 22 -4.21 -9.18 -7.01
CA GLY A 22 -4.11 -8.87 -8.44
C GLY A 22 -5.40 -9.22 -9.19
N GLY A 23 -5.25 -9.60 -10.46
CA GLY A 23 -6.37 -10.01 -11.32
C GLY A 23 -6.77 -11.48 -11.24
N GLN A 24 -6.00 -12.32 -10.54
CA GLN A 24 -6.32 -13.73 -10.31
C GLN A 24 -6.42 -14.01 -8.81
N ILE A 25 -7.42 -14.81 -8.44
CA ILE A 25 -7.72 -15.21 -7.07
C ILE A 25 -8.05 -16.70 -7.10
N GLY A 26 -7.39 -17.50 -6.28
CA GLY A 26 -7.70 -18.91 -6.10
C GLY A 26 -8.99 -19.10 -5.28
N LEU A 27 -9.75 -20.15 -5.57
CA LEU A 27 -11.00 -20.44 -4.85
C LEU A 27 -10.82 -20.64 -3.34
N GLU A 28 -9.62 -21.04 -2.91
CA GLU A 28 -9.27 -21.31 -1.50
C GLU A 28 -8.42 -20.18 -0.87
N ASP A 29 -8.19 -19.07 -1.60
CA ASP A 29 -7.41 -17.97 -1.06
C ASP A 29 -8.20 -17.17 -0.01
N PHE A 30 -7.55 -16.88 1.11
CA PHE A 30 -8.07 -15.94 2.10
C PHE A 30 -7.74 -14.51 1.68
N ILE A 31 -8.76 -13.65 1.62
CA ILE A 31 -8.60 -12.24 1.29
C ILE A 31 -8.58 -11.42 2.58
N PHE A 32 -7.52 -10.62 2.75
CA PHE A 32 -7.39 -9.68 3.85
C PHE A 32 -7.50 -8.25 3.31
N ALA A 33 -8.55 -7.53 3.71
CA ALA A 33 -8.75 -6.14 3.33
C ALA A 33 -8.03 -5.20 4.30
N HIS A 34 -7.20 -4.31 3.77
CA HIS A 34 -6.50 -3.27 4.52
C HIS A 34 -7.29 -1.97 4.38
N VAL A 35 -7.76 -1.47 5.52
CA VAL A 35 -8.50 -0.21 5.58
C VAL A 35 -7.58 0.93 5.98
N ARG A 36 -7.96 2.16 5.64
CA ARG A 36 -7.24 3.35 6.09
C ARG A 36 -7.15 3.36 7.63
N GLY A 37 -5.93 3.39 8.14
CA GLY A 37 -5.62 3.60 9.55
C GLY A 37 -5.43 5.08 9.90
N ASP A 38 -4.66 5.34 10.95
CA ASP A 38 -4.35 6.70 11.40
C ASP A 38 -3.53 7.48 10.36
N THR A 39 -3.83 8.78 10.25
CA THR A 39 -3.04 9.69 9.41
C THR A 39 -1.63 9.84 9.96
N LYS A 40 -0.63 9.65 9.09
CA LYS A 40 0.78 9.92 9.40
C LYS A 40 1.29 11.00 8.47
N GLU A 41 1.95 12.00 9.05
CA GLU A 41 2.65 13.04 8.30
C GLU A 41 4.15 12.77 8.35
N VAL A 42 4.79 12.80 7.19
CA VAL A 42 6.23 12.61 7.06
C VAL A 42 6.78 13.69 6.14
N GLU A 43 7.75 14.45 6.65
CA GLU A 43 8.51 15.40 5.85
C GLU A 43 9.60 14.66 5.04
N VAL A 44 9.71 14.98 3.75
CA VAL A 44 10.69 14.37 2.84
C VAL A 44 11.43 15.49 2.10
N THR A 45 12.75 15.52 2.20
CA THR A 45 13.60 16.42 1.42
C THR A 45 14.03 15.74 0.14
N LYS A 46 13.64 16.28 -1.01
CA LYS A 46 14.04 15.74 -2.32
C LYS A 46 15.52 16.05 -2.60
N THR A 47 16.38 15.04 -2.50
CA THR A 47 17.83 15.17 -2.78
C THR A 47 18.22 14.70 -4.19
N GLU A 48 17.36 13.89 -4.83
CA GLU A 48 17.57 13.35 -6.18
C GLU A 48 16.37 13.67 -7.09
N ASP A 49 16.53 13.50 -8.40
CA ASP A 49 15.49 13.80 -9.39
C ASP A 49 14.24 12.92 -9.23
N ALA A 50 14.40 11.70 -8.73
CA ALA A 50 13.33 10.74 -8.47
C ALA A 50 13.33 10.28 -7.00
N LEU A 51 12.14 10.16 -6.40
CA LEU A 51 11.97 9.62 -5.05
C LEU A 51 11.99 8.08 -5.01
N GLY A 52 11.99 7.42 -6.18
CA GLY A 52 11.89 5.97 -6.30
C GLY A 52 10.63 5.36 -5.69
N LEU A 53 9.52 6.12 -5.64
CA LEU A 53 8.23 5.64 -5.19
C LEU A 53 7.40 5.13 -6.36
N THR A 54 6.68 4.03 -6.15
CA THR A 54 5.59 3.60 -7.04
C THR A 54 4.26 3.78 -6.33
N ILE A 55 3.40 4.64 -6.89
CA ILE A 55 2.06 4.93 -6.39
C ILE A 55 1.05 4.22 -7.28
N THR A 56 0.00 3.68 -6.67
CA THR A 56 -1.14 3.06 -7.36
C THR A 56 -2.43 3.45 -6.63
N ASP A 57 -3.58 3.17 -7.21
CA ASP A 57 -4.89 3.47 -6.62
C ASP A 57 -5.80 2.25 -6.61
N ASN A 58 -6.87 2.35 -5.83
CA ASN A 58 -7.87 1.28 -5.68
C ASN A 58 -9.08 1.43 -6.62
N GLY A 59 -9.03 2.32 -7.61
CA GLY A 59 -10.14 2.64 -8.51
C GLY A 59 -11.33 3.36 -7.85
N ALA A 60 -11.23 3.71 -6.57
CA ALA A 60 -12.29 4.33 -5.77
C ALA A 60 -11.85 5.65 -5.12
N GLY A 61 -10.84 6.31 -5.69
CA GLY A 61 -10.37 7.64 -5.25
C GLY A 61 -9.34 7.62 -4.11
N TYR A 62 -8.76 6.46 -3.78
CA TYR A 62 -7.67 6.36 -2.82
C TYR A 62 -6.39 5.86 -3.50
N ALA A 63 -5.33 6.67 -3.43
CA ALA A 63 -3.98 6.29 -3.84
C ALA A 63 -3.15 5.81 -2.64
N PHE A 64 -2.26 4.85 -2.89
CA PHE A 64 -1.34 4.29 -1.90
C PHE A 64 0.02 3.94 -2.52
N ILE A 65 1.05 3.82 -1.68
CA ILE A 65 2.42 3.51 -2.10
C ILE A 65 2.59 1.99 -2.17
N LYS A 66 2.81 1.45 -3.38
CA LYS A 66 3.05 0.01 -3.60
C LYS A 66 4.49 -0.40 -3.36
N VAL A 67 5.44 0.46 -3.73
CA VAL A 67 6.88 0.26 -3.47
C VAL A 67 7.47 1.60 -3.06
N GLY A 68 8.09 1.63 -1.88
CA GLY A 68 8.85 2.77 -1.41
C GLY A 68 10.32 2.41 -1.19
N LEU A 69 11.23 3.25 -1.68
CA LEU A 69 12.63 3.19 -1.24
C LEU A 69 12.74 3.59 0.24
N ARG A 70 13.75 3.04 0.92
CA ARG A 70 14.12 3.51 2.26
C ARG A 70 14.89 4.81 2.10
N GLU A 71 14.25 5.94 2.37
CA GLU A 71 14.97 7.19 2.58
C GLU A 71 15.17 7.43 4.08
N GLN A 72 16.42 7.68 4.48
CA GLN A 72 16.83 8.01 5.85
C GLN A 72 16.31 7.04 6.94
N GLY A 73 16.32 5.74 6.65
CA GLY A 73 15.92 4.70 7.61
C GLY A 73 14.41 4.58 7.87
N LYS A 74 13.57 5.43 7.29
CA LYS A 74 12.11 5.34 7.36
C LYS A 74 11.58 4.60 6.14
N ARG A 75 10.88 3.49 6.37
CA ARG A 75 10.13 2.78 5.32
C ARG A 75 8.80 3.49 5.11
N LEU A 76 8.65 4.19 3.99
CA LEU A 76 7.39 4.78 3.54
C LEU A 76 6.56 3.69 2.87
N THR A 77 5.81 2.94 3.68
CA THR A 77 4.74 2.06 3.19
C THR A 77 3.44 2.46 3.87
N CYS A 78 2.35 2.46 3.09
CA CYS A 78 1.00 2.65 3.58
C CYS A 78 0.63 1.61 4.65
#